data_AF-A0AB34Z2U9-F1
#
_entry.id   AF-A0AB34Z2U9-F1
#
_cell.length_a   1.000
_cell.length_b   1.000
_cell.length_c   1.000
_cell.angle_alpha   90.00
_cell.angle_beta   90.00
_cell.angle_gamma   90.00
#
_symmetry.space_group_name_H-M   'P 1'
#
loop_
_entity.id
_entity.type
_entity.pdbx_description
1 polymer ?
#
loop_
_entity_poly.entity_id
_entity_poly.type
_entity_poly.pdbx_seq_one_letter_code
_entity_poly.pdbx_strand_id
1 'polypeptide(L)' 'MIKFPKTHIPKIHIVKKEYEDATIKWDKEYSLFRKLHGKNKTLEDWLEYIKKEEMKKIKEFSNKFVEKRYQKNHILEP' A
#
# COMPACT_ATOMS: atom_id res chain seq x y z
N MET A 1 48.81 11.97 1.16
CA MET A 1 47.73 11.60 2.11
C MET A 1 46.63 12.63 2.02
N ILE A 2 45.51 12.30 1.35
CA ILE A 2 44.38 13.21 1.19
C ILE A 2 43.51 13.09 2.46
N LYS A 3 43.36 14.19 3.20
CA LYS A 3 42.50 14.24 4.39
C LYS A 3 41.05 14.39 3.93
N PHE A 4 40.24 13.34 4.09
CA PHE A 4 38.81 13.41 3.85
C PHE A 4 38.16 14.33 4.90
N PRO A 5 37.41 15.37 4.50
CA PRO A 5 36.64 16.14 5.45
C PRO A 5 35.58 15.22 6.07
N LYS A 6 35.46 15.24 7.40
CA LYS A 6 34.40 14.51 8.12
C LYS A 6 33.08 15.18 7.79
N THR A 7 32.44 14.76 6.70
CA THR A 7 31.08 15.18 6.36
C THR A 7 30.19 14.80 7.54
N HIS A 8 29.75 15.80 8.30
CA HIS A 8 28.78 15.59 9.35
C HIS A 8 27.48 15.22 8.65
N ILE A 9 27.21 13.92 8.50
CA ILE A 9 25.91 13.44 8.05
C ILE A 9 24.94 13.92 9.13
N PRO A 10 24.00 14.84 8.83
CA PRO A 10 22.98 15.18 9.80
C PRO A 10 22.22 13.89 10.08
N LYS A 11 22.20 13.48 11.35
CA LYS A 11 21.41 12.34 11.81
C LYS A 11 19.97 12.66 11.42
N ILE A 12 19.47 12.03 10.36
CA ILE A 12 18.11 12.24 9.87
C ILE A 12 17.21 11.97 11.06
N HIS A 13 16.63 13.03 11.63
CA HIS A 13 15.61 12.91 12.66
C HIS A 13 14.34 12.48 11.94
N ILE A 14 14.29 11.20 11.61
CA ILE A 14 13.06 10.55 11.20
C ILE A 14 12.12 10.73 12.39
N VAL A 15 11.03 11.46 12.19
CA VAL A 15 10.02 11.71 13.22
C VAL A 15 9.46 10.34 13.62
N LYS A 16 10.01 9.75 14.68
CA LYS A 16 9.69 8.39 15.15
C LYS A 16 8.19 8.15 15.32
N LYS A 17 7.45 9.22 15.64
CA LYS A 17 6.02 9.19 15.91
C LYS A 17 5.19 8.70 14.72
N GLU A 18 5.48 9.14 13.50
CA GLU A 18 4.71 8.73 12.31
C GLU A 18 4.98 7.26 11.93
N TYR A 19 6.21 6.80 12.15
CA TYR A 19 6.59 5.41 11.91
C TYR A 19 6.02 4.47 12.98
N GLU A 20 5.96 4.89 14.24
CA GLU A 20 5.28 4.14 15.30
C GLU A 20 3.79 3.97 14.99
N ASP A 21 3.11 5.03 14.55
CA ASP A 21 1.69 4.97 14.17
C ASP A 21 1.43 4.01 12.99
N ALA A 22 2.27 4.05 11.96
CA ALA A 22 2.16 3.14 10.81
C ALA A 22 2.39 1.67 11.21
N THR A 23 3.39 1.42 12.05
CA THR A 23 3.75 0.07 12.49
C THR A 23 2.66 -0.53 13.38
N ILE A 24 2.09 0.25 14.30
CA ILE A 24 0.97 -0.17 15.16
C ILE A 24 -0.27 -0.48 14.32
N LYS A 25 -0.54 0.32 13.28
CA LYS A 25 -1.66 0.09 12.37
C LYS A 25 -1.50 -1.24 11.63
N TRP A 26 -0.33 -1.50 11.07
CA TRP A 26 -0.06 -2.74 10.34
C TRP A 26 -0.14 -3.99 11.22
N ASP A 27 0.31 -3.91 12.47
CA ASP A 27 0.19 -5.03 13.42
C ASP A 27 -1.29 -5.37 13.71
N LYS A 28 -2.14 -4.35 13.86
CA LYS A 28 -3.60 -4.53 14.02
C LYS A 28 -4.23 -5.16 12.78
N GLU A 29 -3.85 -4.69 11.59
CA GLU A 29 -4.37 -5.23 10.32
C GLU A 29 -3.94 -6.68 10.08
N TYR A 30 -2.68 -7.02 10.35
CA TYR A 30 -2.18 -8.39 10.28
C TYR A 30 -2.85 -9.31 11.33
N SER A 31 -3.04 -8.81 12.55
CA SER A 31 -3.75 -9.53 13.60
C SER A 31 -5.21 -9.82 13.22
N LEU A 32 -5.89 -8.86 12.57
CA LEU A 32 -7.24 -9.05 12.04
C LEU A 32 -7.25 -10.09 10.91
N PHE A 33 -6.29 -10.02 9.99
CA PHE A 33 -6.14 -11.00 8.91
C PHE A 33 -6.00 -12.43 9.45
N ARG A 34 -5.14 -12.66 10.44
CA ARG A 34 -4.98 -13.98 11.07
C ARG A 34 -6.26 -14.47 11.78
N LYS A 35 -7.08 -13.56 12.33
CA LYS A 35 -8.38 -13.92 12.91
C LYS A 35 -9.38 -14.38 11.84
N LEU A 36 -9.38 -13.74 10.68
CA LEU A 36 -10.33 -14.01 9.60
C LEU A 36 -9.93 -15.21 8.71
N HIS A 37 -8.65 -15.35 8.42
CA HIS A 37 -8.12 -16.35 7.47
C HIS A 37 -7.41 -17.53 8.14
N GLY A 38 -7.34 -17.53 9.47
CA GLY A 38 -6.77 -18.61 10.28
C GLY A 38 -5.39 -18.28 10.84
N LYS A 39 -5.12 -18.80 12.05
CA LYS A 39 -3.88 -18.54 12.80
C LYS A 39 -2.60 -19.08 12.12
N ASN A 40 -2.76 -19.97 11.15
CA ASN A 40 -1.66 -20.62 10.44
C ASN A 40 -1.11 -19.77 9.29
N LYS A 41 -1.72 -18.60 9.02
CA LYS A 41 -1.31 -17.70 7.96
C LYS A 41 -0.11 -16.85 8.38
N THR A 42 0.86 -16.74 7.47
CA THR A 42 2.11 -16.01 7.69
C THR A 42 1.97 -14.54 7.26
N LEU A 43 3.02 -13.77 7.53
CA LEU A 43 3.11 -12.39 7.05
C LEU A 43 3.13 -12.34 5.51
N GLU A 44 3.73 -13.33 4.86
CA GLU A 44 3.77 -13.43 3.38
C GLU A 44 2.36 -13.65 2.81
N ASP A 45 1.55 -14.50 3.44
CA ASP A 45 0.14 -14.67 3.06
C ASP A 45 -0.63 -13.34 3.17
N TRP A 46 -0.36 -12.55 4.20
CA TRP A 46 -1.01 -11.25 4.40
C TRP A 46 -0.59 -10.22 3.35
N LEU A 47 0.70 -10.16 3.02
CA LEU A 47 1.22 -9.29 1.97
C LEU A 47 0.66 -9.66 0.59
N GLU A 48 0.58 -10.97 0.30
CA GLU A 48 -0.04 -11.44 -0.95
C GLU A 48 -1.53 -11.10 -1.00
N TYR A 49 -2.25 -11.26 0.12
CA TYR A 49 -3.65 -10.89 0.24
C TYR A 49 -3.88 -9.40 -0.03
N ILE A 50 -3.12 -8.51 0.62
CA ILE A 50 -3.21 -7.06 0.40
C ILE A 50 -2.94 -6.74 -1.07
N LYS A 51 -1.89 -7.32 -1.66
CA LYS A 51 -1.53 -7.09 -3.06
C LYS A 51 -2.66 -7.50 -4.02
N LYS A 52 -3.33 -8.64 -3.75
CA LYS A 52 -4.48 -9.11 -4.54
C LYS A 52 -5.68 -8.17 -4.40
N GLU A 53 -5.99 -7.75 -3.18
CA GLU A 53 -7.10 -6.80 -2.91
C GLU A 53 -6.86 -5.43 -3.57
N GLU A 54 -5.62 -4.92 -3.53
CA GLU A 54 -5.28 -3.68 -4.23
C GLU A 54 -5.41 -3.82 -5.75
N MET A 55 -4.89 -4.90 -6.34
CA MET A 55 -5.07 -5.16 -7.77
C MET A 55 -6.55 -5.26 -8.15
N LYS A 56 -7.37 -5.89 -7.31
CA LYS A 56 -8.81 -6.00 -7.54
C LYS A 56 -9.47 -4.63 -7.51
N LYS A 57 -9.17 -3.80 -6.51
CA LYS A 57 -9.68 -2.41 -6.43
C LYS A 57 -9.26 -1.57 -7.63
N ILE A 58 -8.00 -1.66 -8.05
CA ILE A 58 -7.49 -0.97 -9.24
C ILE A 58 -8.24 -1.43 -10.50
N LYS A 59 -8.48 -2.74 -10.63
CA LYS A 59 -9.22 -3.30 -11.77
C LYS A 59 -10.68 -2.84 -11.76
N GLU A 60 -11.36 -2.87 -10.61
CA GLU A 60 -12.73 -2.37 -10.47
C GLU A 60 -12.83 -0.88 -10.78
N PHE A 61 -11.89 -0.08 -10.28
CA PHE A 61 -11.82 1.35 -10.59
C PHE A 61 -11.59 1.60 -12.08
N SER A 62 -10.66 0.87 -12.69
CA SER A 62 -10.38 0.96 -14.13
C SER A 62 -11.60 0.60 -14.95
N ASN A 63 -12.30 -0.49 -14.59
CA ASN A 63 -13.53 -0.91 -15.28
C ASN A 63 -14.62 0.16 -15.17
N LYS A 64 -14.86 0.72 -13.97
CA LYS A 64 -15.82 1.82 -13.78
C LYS A 64 -15.45 3.06 -14.60
N PHE A 65 -14.16 3.36 -14.69
CA PHE A 65 -13.66 4.48 -15.48
C PHE A 65 -13.88 4.27 -16.99
N VAL A 66 -13.60 3.07 -17.48
CA VAL A 66 -13.83 2.66 -18.87
C VAL A 66 -15.33 2.68 -19.19
N GLU A 67 -16.18 2.08 -18.35
CA GLU A 67 -17.64 2.07 -18.52
C GLU A 67 -18.21 3.50 -18.61
N LYS A 68 -17.75 4.39 -17.72
CA LYS A 68 -18.15 5.81 -17.74
C LYS A 68 -17.71 6.54 -19.00
N ARG A 69 -16.55 6.19 -19.58
CA ARG A 69 -16.07 6.72 -20.86
C ARG A 69 -16.87 6.15 -22.04
N TYR A 70 -17.16 4.86 -22.05
CA TYR A 70 -17.94 4.20 -23.10
C TYR A 70 -19.39 4.69 -23.14
N GLN A 71 -20.06 4.84 -21.99
CA GLN A 71 -21.41 5.44 -21.94
C GLN A 71 -21.43 6.85 -22.51
N LYS A 72 -20.39 7.67 -22.25
CA LYS A 72 -20.30 9.03 -22.79
C LYS A 72 -20.12 9.04 -24.30
N ASN A 73 -19.46 8.03 -24.87
CA ASN A 73 -19.25 7.93 -26.32
C ASN A 73 -20.48 7.37 -27.05
N HIS A 74 -21.27 6.49 -26.43
CA HIS A 74 -22.53 5.97 -27.00
C HIS A 74 -23.68 6.99 -27.02
N ILE A 75 -23.60 8.07 -26.23
CA ILE A 75 -24.55 9.19 -26.26
C ILE A 75 -24.23 10.16 -27.42
N LEU A 76 -23.07 10.00 -28.08
CA LEU A 76 -22.56 10.89 -29.13
C LEU A 76 -22.54 10.25 -30.52
N GLU A 77 -23.03 9.02 -30.69
CA GLU A 77 -23.36 8.51 -32.03
C GLU A 77 -24.80 8.97 -32.39
N PRO A 78 -24.98 9.70 -33.51
CA PRO A 78 -26.28 10.20 -33.96
C PRO A 78 -27.23 9.11 -34.45
#